data_AF-A0A4Q8UVK0-F1
#
_entry.id   AF-A0A4Q8UVK0-F1
#
_cell.length_a   1.000
_cell.length_b   1.000
_cell.length_c   1.000
_cell.angle_alpha   90.00
_cell.angle_beta   90.00
_cell.angle_gamma   90.00
#
_symmetry.space_group_name_H-M   'P 1'
#
loop_
_entity.id
_entity.type
_entity.pdbx_description
1 polymer ?
#
loop_
_entity_poly.entity_id
_entity_poly.type
_entity_poly.pdbx_seq_one_letter_code
_entity_poly.pdbx_strand_id
1 'polypeptide(L)' 'MTEVKLTLTVDELEVLWGTIRETLEAVDDREFSTRVGVERSELRRMQAELAKLMNTIPYLPD' A
#
# COMPACT_ATOMS: atom_id res chain seq x y z
N MET A 1 -6.00 9.55 17.66
CA MET A 1 -5.67 8.89 16.39
C MET A 1 -6.59 9.50 15.35
N THR A 2 -6.05 10.29 14.42
CA THR A 2 -6.88 10.98 13.42
C THR A 2 -7.17 10.00 12.30
N GLU A 3 -8.45 9.72 12.04
CA GLU A 3 -8.88 8.83 10.95
C GLU A 3 -8.90 9.62 9.64
N VAL A 4 -8.26 9.08 8.59
CA VAL A 4 -8.32 9.63 7.23
C VAL A 4 -9.13 8.66 6.38
N LYS A 5 -10.22 9.15 5.77
CA LYS A 5 -11.06 8.38 4.84
C LYS A 5 -10.78 8.82 3.42
N LEU A 6 -10.47 7.86 2.55
CA LEU A 6 -10.24 8.08 1.12
C LEU A 6 -11.29 7.31 0.33
N THR A 7 -11.87 7.95 -0.67
CA THR A 7 -12.74 7.31 -1.66
C THR A 7 -11.97 7.29 -2.97
N LEU A 8 -11.73 6.10 -3.53
CA LEU A 8 -10.92 5.89 -4.73
C LEU A 8 -11.65 4.95 -5.69
N THR A 9 -11.47 5.16 -6.99
CA THR A 9 -11.76 4.12 -7.99
C THR A 9 -10.75 2.97 -7.90
N VAL A 10 -11.01 1.87 -8.61
CA VAL A 10 -10.09 0.73 -8.64
C VAL A 10 -8.75 1.14 -9.26
N ASP A 11 -8.78 1.86 -10.37
CA ASP A 11 -7.57 2.35 -11.04
C ASP A 11 -6.77 3.32 -10.16
N GLU A 12 -7.47 4.22 -9.45
CA GLU A 12 -6.82 5.15 -8.50
C GLU A 12 -6.18 4.41 -7.33
N LEU A 13 -6.83 3.35 -6.84
CA LEU A 13 -6.27 2.49 -5.80
C LEU A 13 -5.02 1.75 -6.28
N GLU A 14 -5.01 1.25 -7.53
CA GLU A 14 -3.83 0.63 -8.14
C GLU A 14 -2.66 1.61 -8.23
N VAL A 15 -2.91 2.84 -8.69
CA VAL A 15 -1.89 3.90 -8.81
C VAL A 15 -1.35 4.29 -7.43
N LEU A 16 -2.23 4.54 -6.47
CA LEU A 16 -1.84 4.88 -5.10
C LEU A 16 -0.97 3.78 -4.50
N TRP A 17 -1.40 2.53 -4.69
CA TRP A 17 -0.71 1.39 -4.15
C TRP A 17 0.67 1.18 -4.79
N GLY A 18 0.77 1.28 -6.12
CA GLY A 18 2.03 1.22 -6.84
C GLY A 18 3.02 2.27 -6.34
N THR A 19 2.54 3.51 -6.16
CA THR A 19 3.36 4.63 -5.66
C THR A 19 3.88 4.39 -4.24
N ILE A 20 3.01 3.91 -3.33
CA ILE A 20 3.41 3.58 -1.96
C ILE A 20 4.47 2.48 -1.95
N ARG A 21 4.27 1.43 -2.75
CA ARG A 21 5.22 0.31 -2.86
C ARG A 21 6.60 0.79 -3.34
N GLU A 22 6.65 1.54 -4.43
CA GLU A 22 7.91 2.06 -4.99
C GLU A 22 8.62 2.98 -3.99
N THR A 23 7.87 3.87 -3.34
CA THR A 23 8.42 4.78 -2.32
C THR A 23 9.05 4.01 -1.18
N LEU A 24 8.41 2.94 -0.72
CA LEU A 24 8.89 2.14 0.41
C LEU A 24 10.02 1.18 0.02
N GLU A 25 10.05 0.71 -1.23
CA GLU A 25 11.18 -0.05 -1.78
C GLU A 25 12.44 0.82 -1.92
N ALA A 26 12.28 2.11 -2.22
CA ALA A 26 13.38 3.07 -2.33
C ALA A 26 14.01 3.45 -0.98
N VAL A 27 13.38 3.11 0.15
CA VAL A 27 13.96 3.33 1.48
C VAL A 27 14.96 2.21 1.79
N ASP A 28 16.20 2.59 2.13
CA ASP A 28 17.25 1.67 2.55
C ASP A 28 16.79 0.82 3.75
N ASP A 29 17.09 -0.48 3.70
CA ASP A 29 16.73 -1.44 4.75
C ASP A 29 17.20 -1.01 6.14
N ARG A 30 18.36 -0.35 6.26
CA ARG A 30 18.93 0.09 7.54
C ARG A 30 18.19 1.27 8.16
N GLU A 31 17.51 2.07 7.35
CA GLU A 31 16.81 3.29 7.80
C GLU A 31 15.29 3.12 7.77
N PHE A 32 14.80 2.00 7.26
CA PHE A 32 13.38 1.76 7.02
C PHE A 32 12.53 1.96 8.27
N SER A 33 12.83 1.23 9.35
CA SER A 33 12.04 1.30 10.58
C SER A 33 12.10 2.68 11.24
N THR A 34 13.24 3.36 11.14
CA THR A 34 13.42 4.70 11.71
C THR A 34 12.67 5.77 10.94
N ARG A 35 12.58 5.67 9.61
CA ARG A 35 11.89 6.65 8.74
C ARG A 35 10.39 6.41 8.65
N VAL A 36 9.97 5.15 8.62
CA VAL A 36 8.56 4.77 8.39
C VAL A 36 7.84 4.53 9.72
N GLY A 37 8.56 4.21 10.79
CA GLY A 37 7.99 3.92 12.11
C GLY A 37 7.36 2.53 12.24
N VAL A 38 7.55 1.66 11.24
CA VAL A 38 7.09 0.26 11.22
C VAL A 38 8.17 -0.67 10.72
N GLU A 39 8.08 -1.94 11.08
CA GLU A 39 9.01 -2.96 10.59
C GLU A 39 8.71 -3.35 9.13
N ARG A 40 9.75 -3.71 8.37
CA ARG A 40 9.59 -4.07 6.96
C ARG A 40 8.70 -5.31 6.76
N SER A 41 8.65 -6.20 7.75
CA SER A 41 7.76 -7.36 7.77
C SER A 41 6.28 -6.96 7.85
N GLU A 42 5.95 -5.90 8.60
CA GLU A 42 4.59 -5.36 8.72
C GLU A 42 4.15 -4.74 7.39
N LEU A 43 5.05 -4.00 6.73
CA LEU A 43 4.79 -3.53 5.38
C LEU A 43 4.48 -4.68 4.42
N ARG A 44 5.33 -5.73 4.40
CA ARG A 44 5.09 -6.90 3.52
C ARG A 44 3.75 -7.56 3.80
N ARG A 45 3.33 -7.59 5.06
CA ARG A 45 2.00 -8.09 5.43
C ARG A 45 0.88 -7.19 4.89
N MET A 46 1.00 -5.87 5.06
CA MET A 46 0.04 -4.92 4.46
C MET A 46 -0.02 -5.07 2.94
N GLN A 47 1.13 -5.28 2.29
CA GLN A 47 1.20 -5.51 0.85
C GLN A 47 0.44 -6.76 0.42
N ALA A 48 0.59 -7.86 1.15
CA ALA A 48 -0.13 -9.09 0.88
C ALA A 48 -1.64 -8.96 1.08
N GLU A 49 -2.09 -8.24 2.13
CA GLU A 49 -3.51 -8.02 2.37
C GLU A 49 -4.15 -7.11 1.31
N LEU A 50 -3.46 -6.07 0.87
CA LEU A 50 -3.94 -5.21 -0.21
C LEU A 50 -4.00 -5.95 -1.55
N ALA A 51 -3.00 -6.78 -1.87
CA ALA A 51 -3.05 -7.62 -3.06
C ALA A 51 -4.26 -8.59 -3.04
N LYS A 52 -4.59 -9.16 -1.87
CA LYS A 52 -5.81 -9.96 -1.72
C LYS A 52 -7.06 -9.12 -1.94
N LEU A 53 -7.13 -7.93 -1.35
CA LEU A 53 -8.27 -7.02 -1.52
C LEU A 53 -8.48 -6.69 -3.00
N MET A 54 -7.43 -6.29 -3.71
CA MET A 54 -7.49 -6.00 -5.15
C MET A 54 -8.04 -7.18 -5.95
N ASN A 55 -7.62 -8.42 -5.64
CA ASN A 55 -8.13 -9.63 -6.28
C ASN A 55 -9.61 -9.94 -5.97
N THR A 56 -10.20 -9.31 -4.96
CA THR A 56 -11.62 -9.47 -4.62
C THR A 56 -12.52 -8.39 -5.20
N ILE A 57 -11.95 -7.31 -5.74
CA ILE A 57 -12.72 -6.24 -6.35
C ILE A 57 -13.10 -6.69 -7.78
N PRO A 58 -14.40 -6.80 -8.10
CA PRO A 58 -14.82 -7.17 -9.44
C PRO A 58 -14.38 -6.07 -10.42
N TYR A 59 -13.55 -6.43 -11.40
CA TYR A 59 -13.24 -5.57 -12.53
C TYR A 59 -14.51 -5.43 -13.39
N LEU A 60 -15.04 -4.20 -13.44
CA LEU A 60 -16.14 -3.83 -14.32
C LEU A 60 -15.54 -2.94 -15.41
N PRO A 61 -15.26 -3.48 -16.61
CA PRO A 61 -14.88 -2.63 -17.74
C PRO A 61 -16.06 -1.73 -18.12
N ASP A 62 -15.75 -0.46 -18.40
CA ASP A 62 -16.69 0.52 -18.95
C ASP A 62 -17.28 0.10 -20.31
#